data_AF-A0A2V8HGG5-F1
#
_entry.id   AF-A0A2V8HGG5-F1
#
_cell.length_a   1.000
_cell.length_b   1.000
_cell.length_c   1.000
_cell.angle_alpha   90.00
_cell.angle_beta   90.00
_cell.angle_gamma   90.00
#
_symmetry.space_group_name_H-M   'P 1'
#
loop_
_entity.id
_entity.type
_entity.pdbx_description
1 polymer ?
#
loop_
_entity_poly.entity_id
_entity_poly.type
_entity_poly.pdbx_seq_one_letter_code
_entity_poly.pdbx_strand_id
1 'polypeptide(L)'
;MVRRRRSTMLVRAAIAAASMALTLAVARAASSGAPAARQDDEDFNPNPEHQICPLSDENEQKAPKAFAAMMPTFMHPRCLNCHGGVKPWLQNGGHTGGPIKPKDPTTYKEQVDGTDTGIPRDFVGPDNPPECQDCHSGLPGWSIPRPGLWFVGKDAVRLCMQIKEFEGNLNLFSEHVENEVPVKFIAEAFKGTRALDENGKATLLNVTGREFRNDPPPILFAEFARQARAWVSAMVTPPNDGLQPWQMYGTCGCVPHRYALEMTYRQTYVKDAGSGVQEVQTISIPLRFGEDNRFSGEATVQTVQKVTIAGCARDGHYTRRFEASGRVPDETPRGTIDLKLVESVSGSLETSACSSKDVKVLPATETFPAITIKARL
;
A
#
# COMPACT_ATOMS: atom_id res chain seq x y z
N MET A 1 50.18 76.14 -17.27
CA MET A 1 50.57 74.80 -17.77
C MET A 1 50.26 73.79 -16.68
N VAL A 2 49.92 72.57 -17.05
CA VAL A 2 49.46 71.43 -16.22
C VAL A 2 47.94 71.39 -15.96
N ARG A 3 47.43 70.18 -16.18
CA ARG A 3 46.12 69.74 -16.65
C ARG A 3 45.56 68.76 -15.61
N ARG A 4 44.23 68.63 -15.57
CA ARG A 4 43.46 67.42 -15.15
C ARG A 4 43.54 67.09 -13.64
N ARG A 5 42.53 66.49 -13.00
CA ARG A 5 41.34 65.76 -13.46
C ARG A 5 40.33 65.73 -12.29
N ARG A 6 39.04 65.74 -12.63
CA ARG A 6 37.91 65.39 -11.77
C ARG A 6 38.08 63.95 -11.27
N SER A 7 37.88 63.71 -9.97
CA SER A 7 37.61 62.39 -9.42
C SER A 7 36.16 62.35 -8.94
N THR A 8 35.43 61.47 -9.59
CA THR A 8 34.06 61.03 -9.43
C THR A 8 33.73 60.56 -8.01
N MET A 9 32.61 61.05 -7.47
CA MET A 9 31.77 60.32 -6.52
C MET A 9 31.39 58.97 -7.13
N LEU A 10 31.43 57.89 -6.35
CA LEU A 10 30.51 56.77 -6.53
C LEU A 10 30.29 56.06 -5.20
N VAL A 11 29.07 56.25 -4.73
CA VAL A 11 28.38 55.62 -3.61
C VAL A 11 28.45 54.11 -3.74
N ARG A 12 28.86 53.42 -2.68
CA ARG A 12 28.58 52.00 -2.48
C ARG A 12 27.84 51.82 -1.16
N ALA A 13 26.53 51.71 -1.27
CA ALA A 13 25.69 51.06 -0.28
C ALA A 13 24.47 50.48 -1.01
N ALA A 14 24.29 49.17 -0.92
CA ALA A 14 23.02 48.58 -0.49
C ALA A 14 23.15 47.05 -0.45
N ILE A 15 22.73 46.54 0.70
CA ILE A 15 22.56 45.15 1.11
C ILE A 15 21.34 44.56 0.40
N ALA A 16 21.35 43.26 0.13
CA ALA A 16 20.13 42.45 0.18
C ALA A 16 20.47 41.04 0.66
N ALA A 17 20.28 40.83 1.97
CA ALA A 17 20.01 39.52 2.53
C ALA A 17 18.63 39.07 2.04
N ALA A 18 18.49 37.81 1.64
CA ALA A 18 17.19 37.18 1.46
C ALA A 18 17.27 35.71 1.92
N SER A 19 16.88 35.54 3.18
CA SER A 19 16.14 34.43 3.79
C SER A 19 15.84 33.22 2.90
N MET A 20 16.34 32.05 3.28
CA MET A 20 15.64 30.78 3.01
C MET A 20 14.87 30.40 4.26
N ALA A 21 13.58 30.75 4.27
CA ALA A 21 12.60 30.06 5.08
C ALA A 21 12.37 28.68 4.44
N LEU A 22 12.60 27.63 5.23
CA LEU A 22 12.27 26.25 4.89
C LEU A 22 10.75 26.10 4.97
N THR A 23 10.04 26.29 3.87
CA THR A 23 8.64 25.86 3.76
C THR A 23 8.61 24.37 3.46
N LEU A 24 8.22 23.55 4.44
CA LEU A 24 7.74 22.20 4.18
C LEU A 24 6.51 22.31 3.26
N ALA A 25 6.67 21.86 2.01
CA ALA A 25 5.53 21.59 1.15
C ALA A 25 4.94 20.23 1.54
N VAL A 26 3.76 20.28 2.16
CA VAL A 26 2.89 19.12 2.36
C VAL A 26 2.44 18.65 0.98
N ALA A 27 2.69 17.38 0.65
CA ALA A 27 2.17 16.75 -0.56
C ALA A 27 0.63 16.77 -0.52
N ARG A 28 0.01 17.34 -1.55
CA ARG A 28 -1.45 17.34 -1.72
C ARG A 28 -1.78 16.24 -2.73
N ALA A 29 -2.17 15.07 -2.24
CA ALA A 29 -2.74 14.02 -3.06
C ALA A 29 -4.04 14.53 -3.71
N ALA A 30 -4.15 14.37 -5.03
CA ALA A 30 -5.40 14.58 -5.74
C ALA A 30 -6.33 13.39 -5.47
N SER A 31 -7.16 13.48 -4.43
CA SER A 31 -8.24 12.53 -4.18
C SER A 31 -9.47 12.91 -4.99
N SER A 32 -9.91 11.97 -5.84
CA SER A 32 -11.28 11.97 -6.33
C SER A 32 -12.20 11.61 -5.15
N GLY A 33 -13.32 12.33 -5.02
CA GLY A 33 -14.19 12.27 -3.84
C GLY A 33 -14.75 10.87 -3.58
N ALA A 34 -14.23 10.22 -2.54
CA ALA A 34 -14.88 9.15 -1.81
C ALA A 34 -15.30 9.70 -0.43
N PRO A 35 -16.42 9.23 0.15
CA PRO A 35 -16.93 9.74 1.42
C PRO A 35 -15.94 9.48 2.56
N ALA A 36 -15.86 10.44 3.48
CA ALA A 36 -14.91 10.48 4.59
C ALA A 36 -15.03 9.26 5.50
N ALA A 37 -13.97 8.44 5.53
CA ALA A 37 -13.72 7.46 6.60
C ALA A 37 -13.12 8.19 7.81
N ARG A 38 -13.64 7.93 9.02
CA ARG A 38 -13.20 8.58 10.25
C ARG A 38 -12.58 7.59 11.23
N GLN A 39 -11.46 8.08 11.78
CA GLN A 39 -10.72 7.73 12.99
C GLN A 39 -11.59 7.16 14.11
N ASP A 40 -11.34 5.92 14.52
CA ASP A 40 -11.54 5.37 15.87
C ASP A 40 -10.64 4.12 16.02
N ASP A 41 -9.33 4.34 16.09
CA ASP A 41 -8.29 3.42 16.63
C ASP A 41 -6.99 4.26 16.79
N GLU A 42 -6.86 4.99 17.90
CA GLU A 42 -5.78 5.99 18.07
C GLU A 42 -4.38 5.41 18.36
N ASP A 43 -4.18 4.09 18.43
CA ASP A 43 -2.85 3.51 18.71
C ASP A 43 -2.18 2.79 17.52
N PHE A 44 -2.76 2.82 16.32
CA PHE A 44 -2.06 2.40 15.11
C PHE A 44 -2.43 3.23 13.88
N ASN A 45 -1.85 4.43 13.77
CA ASN A 45 -1.90 5.23 12.55
C ASN A 45 -0.50 5.48 11.96
N PRO A 46 0.07 4.54 11.20
CA PRO A 46 0.85 4.92 10.04
C PRO A 46 -0.15 5.15 8.91
N ASN A 47 -0.29 6.39 8.43
CA ASN A 47 -1.12 6.69 7.26
C ASN A 47 -0.81 5.64 6.17
N PRO A 48 -1.75 4.71 5.84
CA PRO A 48 -1.48 3.57 4.96
C PRO A 48 -1.11 4.00 3.53
N GLU A 49 -1.35 5.28 3.21
CA GLU A 49 -0.95 5.92 1.96
C GLU A 49 0.57 6.12 1.81
N HIS A 50 1.37 5.96 2.87
CA HIS A 50 2.81 6.22 2.83
C HIS A 50 3.70 4.98 2.98
N GLN A 51 3.12 3.78 3.04
CA GLN A 51 3.93 2.57 3.12
C GLN A 51 4.36 2.12 1.72
N ILE A 52 5.68 2.00 1.49
CA ILE A 52 6.21 1.38 0.28
C ILE A 52 5.87 -0.10 0.29
N CYS A 53 5.37 -0.59 -0.83
CA CYS A 53 5.20 -2.00 -1.15
C CYS A 53 6.43 -2.45 -1.96
N PRO A 54 7.42 -3.12 -1.34
CA PRO A 54 8.61 -3.58 -2.03
C PRO A 54 8.39 -4.87 -2.83
N LEU A 55 7.13 -5.29 -3.06
CA LEU A 55 6.84 -6.35 -4.02
C LEU A 55 7.37 -5.94 -5.40
N SER A 56 7.88 -6.91 -6.15
CA SER A 56 8.18 -6.67 -7.56
C SER A 56 6.91 -6.27 -8.30
N ASP A 57 7.05 -5.51 -9.40
CA ASP A 57 5.91 -5.11 -10.24
C ASP A 57 5.08 -6.32 -10.71
N GLU A 58 5.73 -7.49 -10.87
CA GLU A 58 5.07 -8.75 -11.23
C GLU A 58 4.27 -9.32 -10.05
N ASN A 59 4.87 -9.39 -8.86
CA ASN A 59 4.21 -9.91 -7.66
C ASN A 59 3.05 -9.01 -7.21
N GLU A 60 3.23 -7.70 -7.31
CA GLU A 60 2.20 -6.70 -7.02
C GLU A 60 0.98 -6.84 -7.94
N GLN A 61 1.15 -7.36 -9.17
CA GLN A 61 0.04 -7.70 -10.05
C GLN A 61 -0.52 -9.09 -9.79
N LYS A 62 0.33 -10.07 -9.44
CA LYS A 62 -0.08 -11.45 -9.17
C LYS A 62 -0.87 -11.57 -7.87
N ALA A 63 -0.46 -10.90 -6.80
CA ALA A 63 -1.04 -11.08 -5.47
C ALA A 63 -2.53 -10.68 -5.42
N PRO A 64 -2.97 -9.51 -5.90
CA PRO A 64 -4.40 -9.17 -5.92
C PRO A 64 -5.23 -10.14 -6.77
N LYS A 65 -4.68 -10.62 -7.89
CA LYS A 65 -5.34 -11.60 -8.76
C LYS A 65 -5.48 -12.96 -8.08
N ALA A 66 -4.42 -13.41 -7.40
CA ALA A 66 -4.42 -14.66 -6.66
C ALA A 66 -5.42 -14.60 -5.49
N PHE A 67 -5.48 -13.47 -4.77
CA PHE A 67 -6.49 -13.27 -3.74
C PHE A 67 -7.91 -13.26 -4.30
N ALA A 68 -8.12 -12.53 -5.41
CA ALA A 68 -9.44 -12.47 -6.06
C ALA A 68 -9.96 -13.85 -6.50
N ALA A 69 -9.08 -14.81 -6.82
CA ALA A 69 -9.48 -16.17 -7.16
C ALA A 69 -10.16 -16.92 -6.00
N MET A 70 -9.89 -16.53 -4.75
CA MET A 70 -10.54 -17.09 -3.55
C MET A 70 -11.91 -16.47 -3.25
N MET A 71 -12.21 -15.30 -3.82
CA MET A 71 -13.43 -14.55 -3.51
C MET A 71 -14.74 -15.30 -3.76
N PRO A 72 -14.89 -16.11 -4.83
CA PRO A 72 -16.10 -16.92 -5.00
C PRO A 72 -16.36 -17.86 -3.82
N THR A 73 -15.30 -18.38 -3.19
CA THR A 73 -15.40 -19.22 -1.99
C THR A 73 -15.73 -18.39 -0.75
N PHE A 74 -15.01 -17.31 -0.51
CA PHE A 74 -15.29 -16.42 0.64
C PHE A 74 -16.72 -15.87 0.61
N MET A 75 -17.22 -15.54 -0.58
CA MET A 75 -18.57 -15.02 -0.78
C MET A 75 -19.62 -16.14 -0.95
N HIS A 76 -19.22 -17.40 -0.89
CA HIS A 76 -20.18 -18.50 -0.92
C HIS A 76 -21.04 -18.45 0.35
N PRO A 77 -22.38 -18.68 0.27
CA PRO A 77 -23.25 -18.65 1.44
C PRO A 77 -22.76 -19.50 2.61
N ARG A 78 -22.09 -20.62 2.33
CA ARG A 78 -21.47 -21.48 3.34
C ARG A 78 -20.44 -20.75 4.20
N CYS A 79 -19.54 -20.00 3.57
CA CYS A 79 -18.49 -19.24 4.25
C CYS A 79 -19.07 -17.96 4.86
N LEU A 80 -19.91 -17.23 4.13
CA LEU A 80 -20.58 -16.04 4.63
C LEU A 80 -21.38 -16.32 5.90
N ASN A 81 -22.10 -17.44 5.98
CA ASN A 81 -22.90 -17.78 7.16
C ASN A 81 -22.05 -17.89 8.44
N CYS A 82 -20.83 -18.40 8.33
CA CYS A 82 -19.87 -18.43 9.45
C CYS A 82 -19.22 -17.06 9.67
N HIS A 83 -19.04 -16.26 8.62
CA HIS A 83 -18.37 -14.96 8.66
C HIS A 83 -19.34 -13.76 8.56
N GLY A 84 -20.38 -13.78 9.39
CA GLY A 84 -21.27 -12.62 9.63
C GLY A 84 -22.54 -12.53 8.79
N GLY A 85 -22.78 -13.49 7.90
CA GLY A 85 -23.98 -13.60 7.07
C GLY A 85 -25.22 -14.03 7.84
N VAL A 86 -25.04 -14.69 8.99
CA VAL A 86 -26.12 -15.09 9.89
C VAL A 86 -25.97 -14.35 11.22
N LYS A 87 -27.09 -13.79 11.69
CA LYS A 87 -27.18 -13.03 12.94
C LYS A 87 -28.15 -13.74 13.88
N PRO A 88 -27.71 -14.81 14.57
CA PRO A 88 -28.61 -15.67 15.32
C PRO A 88 -29.32 -14.99 16.49
N TRP A 89 -29.00 -13.77 16.87
CA TRP A 89 -29.73 -13.01 17.90
C TRP A 89 -30.88 -12.14 17.35
N LEU A 90 -31.00 -11.99 16.03
CA LEU A 90 -32.05 -11.20 15.39
C LEU A 90 -33.19 -12.09 14.91
N GLN A 91 -34.44 -11.63 15.10
CA GLN A 91 -35.64 -12.32 14.62
C GLN A 91 -35.57 -12.67 13.13
N ASN A 92 -34.98 -11.79 12.33
CA ASN A 92 -34.84 -11.94 10.87
C ASN A 92 -33.37 -12.13 10.45
N GLY A 93 -32.50 -12.57 11.37
CA GLY A 93 -31.06 -12.66 11.14
C GLY A 93 -30.61 -13.83 10.26
N GLY A 94 -31.54 -14.57 9.64
CA GLY A 94 -31.23 -15.69 8.75
C GLY A 94 -30.84 -16.99 9.47
N HIS A 95 -30.82 -17.02 10.81
CA HIS A 95 -30.57 -18.24 11.56
C HIS A 95 -31.83 -19.09 11.63
N THR A 96 -31.77 -20.29 11.09
CA THR A 96 -32.96 -21.15 10.95
C THR A 96 -33.50 -21.67 12.27
N GLY A 97 -32.68 -21.75 13.32
CA GLY A 97 -33.14 -22.05 14.68
C GLY A 97 -33.92 -20.90 15.34
N GLY A 98 -34.13 -19.78 14.64
CA GLY A 98 -34.71 -18.56 15.21
C GLY A 98 -33.69 -17.75 16.03
N PRO A 99 -34.15 -16.68 16.69
CA PRO A 99 -33.29 -15.84 17.51
C PRO A 99 -32.88 -16.55 18.82
N ILE A 100 -31.59 -16.66 19.06
CA ILE A 100 -30.98 -17.05 20.33
C ILE A 100 -30.93 -15.81 21.22
N LYS A 101 -31.45 -15.94 22.44
CA LYS A 101 -31.44 -14.85 23.42
C LYS A 101 -30.09 -14.81 24.13
N PRO A 102 -29.41 -13.64 24.22
CA PRO A 102 -28.27 -13.49 25.12
C PRO A 102 -28.66 -13.78 26.57
N LYS A 103 -27.71 -14.32 27.35
CA LYS A 103 -27.88 -14.53 28.79
C LYS A 103 -28.04 -13.21 29.53
N ASP A 104 -27.32 -12.18 29.11
CA ASP A 104 -27.51 -10.81 29.59
C ASP A 104 -27.93 -9.89 28.42
N PRO A 105 -29.18 -9.39 28.37
CA PRO A 105 -29.60 -8.45 27.34
C PRO A 105 -29.02 -7.04 27.53
N THR A 106 -28.31 -6.80 28.64
CA THR A 106 -27.67 -5.52 28.99
C THR A 106 -26.18 -5.48 28.68
N THR A 107 -25.54 -6.60 28.33
CA THR A 107 -24.16 -6.62 27.85
C THR A 107 -24.10 -5.97 26.46
N TYR A 108 -23.54 -4.76 26.46
CA TYR A 108 -23.18 -3.89 25.34
C TYR A 108 -23.27 -4.49 23.94
N LYS A 109 -23.93 -3.74 23.06
CA LYS A 109 -23.90 -3.94 21.63
C LYS A 109 -22.54 -3.46 21.11
N GLU A 110 -21.77 -4.35 20.51
CA GLU A 110 -20.52 -3.96 19.85
C GLU A 110 -20.85 -2.92 18.77
N GLN A 111 -20.27 -1.72 18.88
CA GLN A 111 -20.39 -0.71 17.84
C GLN A 111 -19.21 -0.87 16.90
N VAL A 112 -19.47 -0.97 15.60
CA VAL A 112 -18.44 -0.84 14.56
C VAL A 112 -18.80 0.37 13.71
N ASP A 113 -17.86 1.31 13.61
CA ASP A 113 -18.05 2.60 12.93
C ASP A 113 -19.26 3.39 13.47
N GLY A 114 -19.46 3.37 14.79
CA GLY A 114 -20.62 3.98 15.46
C GLY A 114 -21.97 3.30 15.13
N THR A 115 -21.95 2.24 14.33
CA THR A 115 -23.14 1.45 14.00
C THR A 115 -23.26 0.32 15.01
N ASP A 116 -24.41 0.32 15.69
CA ASP A 116 -24.84 -0.79 16.52
C ASP A 116 -24.91 -2.08 15.68
N THR A 117 -23.97 -3.01 15.89
CA THR A 117 -23.96 -4.29 15.20
C THR A 117 -25.02 -5.26 15.74
N GLY A 118 -25.62 -4.92 16.89
CA GLY A 118 -26.59 -5.72 17.61
C GLY A 118 -26.01 -6.96 18.28
N ILE A 119 -24.69 -7.12 18.30
CA ILE A 119 -24.05 -8.34 18.83
C ILE A 119 -23.90 -8.22 20.34
N PRO A 120 -24.45 -9.17 21.12
CA PRO A 120 -24.15 -9.25 22.54
C PRO A 120 -22.71 -9.74 22.73
N ARG A 121 -21.95 -9.05 23.60
CA ARG A 121 -20.53 -9.36 23.88
C ARG A 121 -20.28 -10.84 24.23
N ASP A 122 -21.27 -11.50 24.81
CA ASP A 122 -21.21 -12.91 25.22
C ASP A 122 -21.19 -13.91 24.05
N PHE A 123 -21.47 -13.45 22.82
CA PHE A 123 -21.33 -14.26 21.59
C PHE A 123 -19.98 -14.06 20.90
N VAL A 124 -19.16 -13.12 21.39
CA VAL A 124 -17.89 -12.71 20.80
C VAL A 124 -16.75 -13.08 21.74
N GLY A 125 -16.04 -14.17 21.43
CA GLY A 125 -14.93 -14.65 22.25
C GLY A 125 -14.64 -16.12 22.04
N PRO A 126 -13.67 -16.70 22.78
CA PRO A 126 -13.38 -18.13 22.73
C PRO A 126 -14.51 -18.99 23.32
N ASP A 127 -15.37 -18.39 24.12
CA ASP A 127 -16.45 -19.09 24.82
C ASP A 127 -17.75 -18.99 24.00
N ASN A 128 -18.12 -20.09 23.36
CA ASN A 128 -19.43 -20.18 22.75
C ASN A 128 -20.52 -20.13 23.81
N PRO A 129 -21.63 -19.42 23.53
CA PRO A 129 -22.87 -19.70 24.24
C PRO A 129 -23.15 -21.20 24.14
N PRO A 130 -23.33 -21.90 25.28
CA PRO A 130 -23.69 -23.32 25.29
C PRO A 130 -24.88 -23.64 24.38
N GLU A 131 -25.79 -22.67 24.22
CA GLU A 131 -26.97 -22.74 23.36
C GLU A 131 -26.62 -22.96 21.87
N CYS A 132 -25.48 -22.46 21.39
CA CYS A 132 -25.02 -22.75 20.02
C CYS A 132 -24.57 -24.20 19.87
N GLN A 133 -23.95 -24.75 20.92
CA GLN A 133 -23.39 -26.11 20.90
C GLN A 133 -24.48 -27.19 20.95
N ASP A 134 -25.70 -26.86 21.35
CA ASP A 134 -26.86 -27.78 21.28
C ASP A 134 -27.19 -28.25 19.86
N CYS A 135 -26.81 -27.47 18.84
CA CYS A 135 -26.97 -27.81 17.43
C CYS A 135 -25.64 -27.92 16.67
N HIS A 136 -24.57 -27.33 17.20
CA HIS A 136 -23.25 -27.23 16.56
C HIS A 136 -22.14 -28.00 17.28
N SER A 137 -22.50 -29.08 18.00
CA SER A 137 -21.54 -29.88 18.79
C SER A 137 -20.40 -30.53 17.97
N GLY A 138 -20.54 -30.61 16.64
CA GLY A 138 -19.48 -31.08 15.73
C GLY A 138 -18.28 -30.13 15.59
N LEU A 139 -18.39 -28.90 16.10
CA LEU A 139 -17.32 -27.91 16.12
C LEU A 139 -17.13 -27.33 17.54
N PRO A 140 -16.56 -28.09 18.47
CA PRO A 140 -16.29 -27.60 19.81
C PRO A 140 -15.32 -26.41 19.76
N GLY A 141 -15.66 -25.32 20.44
CA GLY A 141 -14.85 -24.10 20.47
C GLY A 141 -15.00 -23.15 19.26
N TRP A 142 -15.85 -23.48 18.27
CA TRP A 142 -16.12 -22.56 17.14
C TRP A 142 -16.97 -21.36 17.56
N SER A 143 -16.47 -20.13 17.53
CA SER A 143 -17.29 -18.95 17.80
C SER A 143 -17.62 -18.11 16.58
N ILE A 144 -18.67 -17.28 16.73
CA ILE A 144 -19.03 -16.31 15.70
C ILE A 144 -17.94 -15.24 15.66
N PRO A 145 -17.37 -14.94 14.49
CA PRO A 145 -16.32 -13.94 14.37
C PRO A 145 -16.84 -12.56 14.74
N ARG A 146 -15.94 -11.73 15.29
CA ARG A 146 -16.20 -10.31 15.55
C ARG A 146 -16.61 -9.61 14.24
N PRO A 147 -17.41 -8.53 14.28
CA PRO A 147 -17.78 -7.76 13.10
C PRO A 147 -16.61 -7.37 12.19
N GLY A 148 -15.47 -6.99 12.79
CA GLY A 148 -14.25 -6.67 12.04
C GLY A 148 -13.77 -7.80 11.14
N LEU A 149 -14.13 -9.05 11.46
CA LEU A 149 -13.75 -10.26 10.73
C LEU A 149 -14.84 -10.79 9.79
N TRP A 150 -15.98 -10.12 9.70
CA TRP A 150 -17.06 -10.51 8.79
C TRP A 150 -16.66 -10.30 7.33
N PHE A 151 -17.08 -11.21 6.46
CA PHE A 151 -16.83 -11.12 5.02
C PHE A 151 -17.92 -10.33 4.30
N VAL A 152 -19.11 -10.24 4.90
CA VAL A 152 -20.26 -9.54 4.33
C VAL A 152 -19.94 -8.07 4.07
N GLY A 153 -20.26 -7.60 2.87
CA GLY A 153 -20.09 -6.20 2.47
C GLY A 153 -18.64 -5.80 2.17
N LYS A 154 -17.71 -6.75 2.13
CA LYS A 154 -16.31 -6.52 1.77
C LYS A 154 -16.04 -6.99 0.34
N ASP A 155 -15.33 -6.16 -0.42
CA ASP A 155 -14.77 -6.55 -1.70
C ASP A 155 -13.44 -7.30 -1.49
N ALA A 156 -12.80 -7.69 -2.60
CA ALA A 156 -11.54 -8.41 -2.56
C ALA A 156 -10.43 -7.62 -1.86
N VAL A 157 -10.41 -6.30 -2.01
CA VAL A 157 -9.36 -5.45 -1.43
C VAL A 157 -9.52 -5.38 0.08
N ARG A 158 -10.73 -5.07 0.56
CA ARG A 158 -11.03 -4.98 1.99
C ARG A 158 -10.84 -6.31 2.69
N LEU A 159 -11.24 -7.41 2.06
CA LEU A 159 -11.06 -8.74 2.65
C LEU A 159 -9.59 -9.17 2.65
N CYS A 160 -8.82 -8.83 1.61
CA CYS A 160 -7.37 -9.05 1.57
C CYS A 160 -6.68 -8.33 2.72
N MET A 161 -6.99 -7.05 2.93
CA MET A 161 -6.44 -6.27 4.03
C MET A 161 -6.80 -6.85 5.39
N GLN A 162 -8.08 -7.20 5.59
CA GLN A 162 -8.54 -7.81 6.84
C GLN A 162 -7.79 -9.12 7.15
N ILE A 163 -7.62 -10.01 6.17
CA ILE A 163 -6.93 -11.28 6.38
C ILE A 163 -5.46 -11.04 6.74
N LYS A 164 -4.79 -10.12 6.05
CA LYS A 164 -3.42 -9.73 6.40
C LYS A 164 -3.31 -9.22 7.84
N GLU A 165 -4.22 -8.33 8.23
CA GLU A 165 -4.21 -7.72 9.55
C GLU A 165 -4.50 -8.75 10.65
N PHE A 166 -5.49 -9.61 10.46
CA PHE A 166 -5.91 -10.58 11.48
C PHE A 166 -4.89 -11.70 11.70
N GLU A 167 -4.35 -12.26 10.62
CA GLU A 167 -3.44 -13.41 10.72
C GLU A 167 -2.08 -12.99 11.29
N GLY A 168 -1.66 -11.74 11.08
CA GLY A 168 -0.36 -11.23 11.53
C GLY A 168 0.85 -11.90 10.86
N ASN A 169 0.64 -12.99 10.12
CA ASN A 169 1.63 -13.73 9.34
C ASN A 169 0.95 -14.51 8.19
N LEU A 170 1.36 -14.29 6.94
CA LEU A 170 0.78 -15.00 5.78
C LEU A 170 1.00 -16.52 5.78
N ASN A 171 2.03 -17.05 6.45
CA ASN A 171 2.20 -18.49 6.62
C ASN A 171 1.14 -19.03 7.57
N LEU A 172 0.78 -18.27 8.62
CA LEU A 172 -0.34 -18.62 9.49
C LEU A 172 -1.65 -18.65 8.70
N PHE A 173 -1.84 -17.77 7.72
CA PHE A 173 -3.00 -17.88 6.82
C PHE A 173 -3.02 -19.21 6.04
N SER A 174 -1.91 -19.59 5.39
CA SER A 174 -1.88 -20.87 4.66
C SER A 174 -2.02 -22.07 5.59
N GLU A 175 -1.39 -22.04 6.77
CA GLU A 175 -1.52 -23.08 7.78
C GLU A 175 -2.94 -23.14 8.35
N HIS A 176 -3.58 -21.99 8.55
CA HIS A 176 -4.97 -21.88 8.95
C HIS A 176 -5.88 -22.46 7.88
N VAL A 177 -5.60 -22.27 6.59
CA VAL A 177 -6.39 -22.90 5.53
C VAL A 177 -6.13 -24.41 5.43
N GLU A 178 -4.93 -24.90 5.69
CA GLU A 178 -4.51 -26.28 5.38
C GLU A 178 -4.51 -27.25 6.56
N ASN A 179 -4.01 -26.79 7.69
CA ASN A 179 -3.55 -27.61 8.80
C ASN A 179 -4.27 -27.24 10.10
N GLU A 180 -5.52 -26.80 10.00
CA GLU A 180 -6.38 -26.42 11.13
C GLU A 180 -6.27 -27.42 12.31
N VAL A 181 -5.54 -27.02 13.35
CA VAL A 181 -5.40 -27.77 14.60
C VAL A 181 -5.73 -26.87 15.79
N PRO A 182 -6.50 -27.37 16.78
CA PRO A 182 -7.10 -28.70 16.85
C PRO A 182 -8.45 -28.82 16.12
N VAL A 183 -9.09 -27.70 15.74
CA VAL A 183 -10.47 -27.71 15.20
C VAL A 183 -10.46 -27.34 13.71
N LYS A 184 -11.07 -28.19 12.88
CA LYS A 184 -11.06 -28.08 11.41
C LYS A 184 -12.26 -27.29 10.87
N PHE A 185 -12.34 -26.00 11.17
CA PHE A 185 -13.47 -25.13 10.81
C PHE A 185 -13.70 -25.01 9.29
N ILE A 186 -12.65 -24.71 8.53
CA ILE A 186 -12.69 -24.59 7.08
C ILE A 186 -12.99 -25.96 6.48
N ALA A 187 -12.33 -27.03 6.94
CA ALA A 187 -12.63 -28.36 6.41
C ALA A 187 -14.11 -28.74 6.65
N GLU A 188 -14.68 -28.39 7.81
CA GLU A 188 -16.11 -28.59 8.10
C GLU A 188 -17.01 -27.78 7.17
N ALA A 189 -16.65 -26.52 6.89
CA ALA A 189 -17.37 -25.70 5.91
C ALA A 189 -17.41 -26.39 4.54
N PHE A 190 -16.31 -27.03 4.11
CA PHE A 190 -16.24 -27.78 2.85
C PHE A 190 -17.00 -29.11 2.85
N LYS A 191 -17.36 -29.68 4.01
CA LYS A 191 -18.32 -30.80 4.06
C LYS A 191 -19.74 -30.35 3.73
N GLY A 192 -20.03 -29.05 3.88
CA GLY A 192 -21.34 -28.47 3.60
C GLY A 192 -22.40 -28.78 4.65
N THR A 193 -22.00 -29.35 5.79
CA THR A 193 -22.87 -29.85 6.86
C THR A 193 -23.47 -28.72 7.71
N ARG A 194 -22.99 -27.49 7.52
CA ARG A 194 -23.21 -26.35 8.42
C ARG A 194 -22.80 -26.63 9.88
N ALA A 195 -21.96 -27.66 10.07
CA ALA A 195 -21.62 -28.19 11.39
C ALA A 195 -22.84 -28.55 12.25
N LEU A 196 -23.96 -28.96 11.64
CA LEU A 196 -25.14 -29.38 12.39
C LEU A 196 -24.98 -30.83 12.87
N ASP A 197 -25.22 -31.05 14.16
CA ASP A 197 -25.46 -32.38 14.72
C ASP A 197 -26.89 -32.86 14.43
N GLU A 198 -27.27 -34.01 14.98
CA GLU A 198 -28.60 -34.58 14.76
C GLU A 198 -29.74 -33.69 15.30
N ASN A 199 -29.50 -32.97 16.40
CA ASN A 199 -30.49 -32.03 16.94
C ASN A 199 -30.64 -30.81 16.02
N GLY A 200 -29.52 -30.27 15.51
CA GLY A 200 -29.53 -29.18 14.54
C GLY A 200 -30.24 -29.55 13.23
N LYS A 201 -30.03 -30.77 12.72
CA LYS A 201 -30.72 -31.30 11.53
C LYS A 201 -32.22 -31.48 11.78
N ALA A 202 -32.59 -32.05 12.92
CA ALA A 202 -34.00 -32.23 13.31
C ALA A 202 -34.70 -30.87 13.45
N THR A 203 -34.03 -29.88 14.07
CA THR A 203 -34.54 -28.52 14.20
C THR A 203 -34.77 -27.86 12.83
N LEU A 204 -33.82 -28.01 11.90
CA LEU A 204 -33.98 -27.51 10.53
C LEU A 204 -35.23 -28.09 9.86
N LEU A 205 -35.43 -29.41 9.94
CA LEU A 205 -36.60 -30.08 9.38
C LEU A 205 -37.89 -29.60 10.04
N ASN A 206 -37.93 -29.53 11.36
CA ASN A 206 -39.12 -29.14 12.11
C ASN A 206 -39.53 -27.69 11.85
N VAL A 207 -38.56 -26.77 11.77
CA VAL A 207 -38.84 -25.33 11.61
C VAL A 207 -39.16 -24.97 10.15
N THR A 208 -38.51 -25.62 9.19
CA THR A 208 -38.63 -25.22 7.77
C THR A 208 -39.38 -26.20 6.88
N GLY A 209 -39.66 -27.41 7.37
CA GLY A 209 -40.14 -28.53 6.56
C GLY A 209 -39.12 -29.05 5.54
N ARG A 210 -37.87 -28.57 5.59
CA ARG A 210 -36.82 -28.95 4.63
C ARG A 210 -35.89 -29.97 5.25
N GLU A 211 -35.74 -31.10 4.57
CA GLU A 211 -34.70 -32.07 4.91
C GLU A 211 -33.31 -31.42 4.80
N PHE A 212 -32.47 -31.78 5.75
CA PHE A 212 -31.07 -31.41 5.72
C PHE A 212 -30.36 -32.03 4.52
N ARG A 213 -29.56 -31.23 3.82
CA ARG A 213 -28.67 -31.68 2.76
C ARG A 213 -27.33 -30.99 2.92
N ASN A 214 -26.27 -31.77 2.71
CA ASN A 214 -24.94 -31.20 2.59
C ASN A 214 -24.91 -30.24 1.40
N ASP A 215 -24.38 -29.06 1.66
CA ASP A 215 -24.32 -27.95 0.71
C ASP A 215 -22.89 -27.38 0.77
N PRO A 216 -21.92 -28.10 0.16
CA PRO A 216 -20.53 -27.72 0.12
C PRO A 216 -20.29 -26.58 -0.89
N PRO A 217 -19.21 -25.80 -0.76
CA PRO A 217 -18.79 -24.87 -1.79
C PRO A 217 -18.54 -25.58 -3.14
N PRO A 218 -18.61 -24.86 -4.28
CA PRO A 218 -18.46 -25.45 -5.61
C PRO A 218 -17.03 -25.92 -5.93
N ILE A 219 -16.04 -25.58 -5.09
CA ILE A 219 -14.65 -26.02 -5.24
C ILE A 219 -14.28 -27.02 -4.14
N LEU A 220 -13.25 -27.83 -4.40
CA LEU A 220 -12.71 -28.75 -3.41
C LEU A 220 -11.86 -28.00 -2.38
N PHE A 221 -11.79 -28.51 -1.14
CA PHE A 221 -10.92 -27.95 -0.10
C PHE A 221 -9.45 -27.86 -0.56
N ALA A 222 -8.92 -28.91 -1.21
CA ALA A 222 -7.56 -28.91 -1.73
C ALA A 222 -7.32 -27.83 -2.81
N GLU A 223 -8.36 -27.48 -3.58
CA GLU A 223 -8.30 -26.41 -4.56
C GLU A 223 -8.26 -25.05 -3.88
N PHE A 224 -9.08 -24.84 -2.84
CA PHE A 224 -9.05 -23.62 -2.05
C PHE A 224 -7.69 -23.42 -1.36
N ALA A 225 -7.13 -24.47 -0.75
CA ALA A 225 -5.79 -24.44 -0.18
C ALA A 225 -4.72 -24.08 -1.24
N ARG A 226 -4.85 -24.60 -2.47
CA ARG A 226 -3.95 -24.22 -3.57
C ARG A 226 -4.05 -22.74 -3.93
N GLN A 227 -5.25 -22.17 -3.92
CA GLN A 227 -5.47 -20.73 -4.16
C GLN A 227 -4.85 -19.88 -3.03
N ALA A 228 -5.00 -20.31 -1.78
CA ALA A 228 -4.36 -19.67 -0.63
C ALA A 228 -2.83 -19.63 -0.76
N ARG A 229 -2.19 -20.78 -1.07
CA ARG A 229 -0.73 -20.83 -1.32
C ARG A 229 -0.30 -19.95 -2.48
N ALA A 230 -1.09 -19.88 -3.56
CA ALA A 230 -0.78 -19.03 -4.69
C ALA A 230 -0.76 -17.55 -4.30
N TRP A 231 -1.67 -17.11 -3.43
CA TRP A 231 -1.65 -15.76 -2.88
C TRP A 231 -0.43 -15.53 -1.97
N VAL A 232 -0.17 -16.42 -1.00
CA VAL A 232 1.01 -16.31 -0.13
C VAL A 232 2.31 -16.28 -0.95
N SER A 233 2.45 -17.14 -1.95
CA SER A 233 3.62 -17.16 -2.84
C SER A 233 3.79 -15.87 -3.64
N ALA A 234 2.70 -15.22 -4.04
CA ALA A 234 2.75 -13.94 -4.76
C ALA A 234 3.07 -12.76 -3.84
N MET A 235 2.92 -12.93 -2.52
CA MET A 235 3.27 -11.93 -1.52
C MET A 235 4.74 -11.99 -1.09
N VAL A 236 5.48 -13.04 -1.44
CA VAL A 236 6.86 -13.27 -1.00
C VAL A 236 7.85 -12.79 -2.06
N THR A 237 8.91 -12.09 -1.63
CA THR A 237 10.02 -11.62 -2.48
C THR A 237 11.27 -12.47 -2.24
N PRO A 238 11.78 -13.23 -3.23
CA PRO A 238 13.06 -13.95 -3.09
C PRO A 238 14.22 -13.01 -2.74
N PRO A 239 15.26 -13.46 -2.02
CA PRO A 239 15.46 -14.80 -1.46
C PRO A 239 14.78 -14.99 -0.09
N ASN A 240 14.00 -14.01 0.38
CA ASN A 240 13.41 -14.07 1.71
C ASN A 240 12.30 -15.12 1.71
N ASP A 241 12.59 -16.27 2.31
CA ASP A 241 11.60 -17.29 2.70
C ASP A 241 10.79 -16.85 3.93
N GLY A 242 11.30 -15.85 4.66
CA GLY A 242 10.63 -15.19 5.78
C GLY A 242 9.74 -14.03 5.36
N LEU A 243 8.49 -14.08 5.83
CA LEU A 243 7.55 -12.99 5.68
C LEU A 243 7.99 -11.77 6.50
N GLN A 244 7.99 -10.62 5.86
CA GLN A 244 8.39 -9.35 6.44
C GLN A 244 7.20 -8.64 7.07
N PRO A 245 7.37 -7.89 8.17
CA PRO A 245 6.28 -7.16 8.82
C PRO A 245 5.50 -6.26 7.86
N TRP A 246 6.16 -5.67 6.84
CA TRP A 246 5.50 -4.81 5.86
C TRP A 246 4.48 -5.54 4.99
N GLN A 247 4.60 -6.85 4.81
CA GLN A 247 3.62 -7.66 4.06
C GLN A 247 2.29 -7.78 4.79
N MET A 248 2.21 -7.40 6.07
CA MET A 248 1.00 -7.53 6.88
C MET A 248 0.19 -6.25 6.97
N TYR A 249 0.77 -5.10 6.60
CA TYR A 249 0.13 -3.79 6.75
C TYR A 249 -0.31 -3.20 5.41
N GLY A 250 -1.33 -2.33 5.51
CA GLY A 250 -1.81 -1.52 4.40
C GLY A 250 -2.26 -2.31 3.19
N THR A 251 -2.20 -1.65 2.04
CA THR A 251 -2.76 -2.15 0.77
C THR A 251 -1.77 -2.99 -0.04
N CYS A 252 -0.51 -3.10 0.37
CA CYS A 252 0.55 -3.83 -0.36
C CYS A 252 0.10 -5.26 -0.67
N GLY A 253 0.13 -5.65 -1.95
CA GLY A 253 -0.30 -6.96 -2.43
C GLY A 253 -1.83 -7.20 -2.47
N CYS A 254 -2.64 -6.23 -2.02
CA CYS A 254 -4.09 -6.20 -2.19
C CYS A 254 -4.53 -5.30 -3.35
N VAL A 255 -3.73 -4.29 -3.68
CA VAL A 255 -3.88 -3.44 -4.87
C VAL A 255 -2.51 -3.21 -5.50
N PRO A 256 -2.44 -2.85 -6.80
CA PRO A 256 -1.20 -2.37 -7.38
C PRO A 256 -0.85 -0.95 -6.92
N HIS A 257 0.41 -0.71 -6.56
CA HIS A 257 0.98 0.59 -6.27
C HIS A 257 1.83 1.09 -7.43
N ARG A 258 2.12 2.39 -7.40
CA ARG A 258 3.06 3.03 -8.31
C ARG A 258 3.80 4.08 -7.54
N TYR A 259 5.11 4.07 -7.67
CA TYR A 259 5.98 5.01 -6.98
C TYR A 259 6.70 5.89 -8.00
N ALA A 260 6.91 7.15 -7.65
CA ALA A 260 7.78 8.03 -8.39
C ALA A 260 8.68 8.79 -7.42
N LEU A 261 9.95 8.94 -7.78
CA LEU A 261 10.85 9.86 -7.09
C LEU A 261 10.61 11.26 -7.66
N GLU A 262 9.94 12.08 -6.84
CA GLU A 262 9.78 13.51 -7.10
C GLU A 262 11.00 14.27 -6.59
N MET A 263 11.69 14.99 -7.47
CA MET A 263 12.81 15.85 -7.08
C MET A 263 12.69 17.24 -7.67
N THR A 264 13.13 18.22 -6.90
CA THR A 264 13.26 19.61 -7.36
C THR A 264 14.72 19.85 -7.71
N TYR A 265 15.00 20.02 -9.00
CA TYR A 265 16.35 20.18 -9.53
C TYR A 265 16.66 21.65 -9.78
N ARG A 266 17.77 22.15 -9.22
CA ARG A 266 18.32 23.47 -9.51
C ARG A 266 19.82 23.36 -9.71
N GLN A 267 20.31 23.77 -10.87
CA GLN A 267 21.73 23.82 -11.15
C GLN A 267 22.22 25.26 -11.23
N THR A 268 23.31 25.54 -10.51
CA THR A 268 24.09 26.77 -10.64
C THR A 268 25.49 26.41 -11.09
N TYR A 269 25.94 26.98 -12.19
CA TYR A 269 27.27 26.81 -12.73
C TYR A 269 28.07 28.10 -12.57
N VAL A 270 29.30 28.00 -12.06
CA VAL A 270 30.24 29.11 -11.98
C VAL A 270 31.60 28.61 -12.46
N LYS A 271 32.15 29.24 -13.49
CA LYS A 271 33.53 29.03 -13.95
C LYS A 271 34.16 30.39 -14.26
N ASP A 272 35.48 30.47 -14.26
CA ASP A 272 36.27 31.71 -14.29
C ASP A 272 35.80 32.82 -15.27
N ALA A 273 35.15 32.45 -16.38
CA ALA A 273 34.65 33.40 -17.39
C ALA A 273 33.12 33.49 -17.51
N GLY A 274 32.34 32.79 -16.67
CA GLY A 274 30.88 32.79 -16.79
C GLY A 274 30.12 32.12 -15.66
N SER A 275 28.83 32.47 -15.58
CA SER A 275 27.88 31.88 -14.64
C SER A 275 26.61 31.47 -15.36
N GLY A 276 26.06 30.31 -15.02
CA GLY A 276 24.78 29.84 -15.52
C GLY A 276 23.83 29.50 -14.40
N VAL A 277 22.56 29.82 -14.56
CA VAL A 277 21.50 29.35 -13.66
C VAL A 277 20.48 28.62 -14.52
N GLN A 278 20.21 27.39 -14.12
CA GLN A 278 19.07 26.66 -14.64
C GLN A 278 17.84 26.95 -13.78
N GLU A 279 16.70 27.15 -14.44
CA GLU A 279 15.43 27.27 -13.74
C GLU A 279 15.10 25.98 -12.99
N VAL A 280 14.42 26.15 -11.86
CA VAL A 280 14.01 25.05 -11.00
C VAL A 280 13.00 24.20 -11.77
N GLN A 281 13.26 22.90 -11.89
CA GLN A 281 12.33 21.95 -12.48
C GLN A 281 11.96 20.85 -11.50
N THR A 282 10.69 20.46 -11.49
CA THR A 282 10.26 19.24 -10.82
C THR A 282 10.40 18.08 -11.80
N ILE A 283 11.09 17.03 -11.36
CA ILE A 283 11.36 15.83 -12.13
C ILE A 283 10.71 14.67 -11.40
N SER A 284 9.88 13.91 -12.12
CA SER A 284 9.23 12.70 -11.63
C SER A 284 9.90 11.50 -12.30
N ILE A 285 10.55 10.65 -11.49
CA ILE A 285 11.19 9.42 -11.97
C ILE A 285 10.33 8.23 -11.54
N PRO A 286 9.55 7.60 -12.45
CA PRO A 286 8.76 6.43 -12.09
C PRO A 286 9.69 5.29 -11.66
N LEU A 287 9.44 4.75 -10.47
CA LEU A 287 10.21 3.65 -9.91
C LEU A 287 9.50 2.32 -10.21
N ARG A 288 10.31 1.31 -10.54
CA ARG A 288 9.91 -0.08 -10.75
C ARG A 288 10.65 -0.97 -9.76
N PHE A 289 9.96 -1.91 -9.15
CA PHE A 289 10.52 -2.81 -8.15
C PHE A 289 10.80 -4.18 -8.75
N GLY A 290 12.00 -4.69 -8.48
CA GLY A 290 12.46 -6.02 -8.85
C GLY A 290 12.21 -7.05 -7.76
N GLU A 291 12.60 -8.30 -8.02
CA GLU A 291 12.34 -9.43 -7.11
C GLU A 291 13.17 -9.41 -5.82
N ASP A 292 14.29 -8.67 -5.78
CA ASP A 292 15.29 -8.67 -4.71
C ASP A 292 15.24 -7.40 -3.81
N ASN A 293 14.04 -6.82 -3.67
CA ASN A 293 13.80 -5.54 -3.00
C ASN A 293 14.57 -4.36 -3.64
N ARG A 294 15.11 -4.53 -4.85
CA ARG A 294 15.73 -3.44 -5.61
C ARG A 294 14.71 -2.68 -6.40
N PHE A 295 15.00 -1.41 -6.66
CA PHE A 295 14.20 -0.60 -7.57
C PHE A 295 15.09 0.11 -8.58
N SER A 296 14.47 0.46 -9.71
CA SER A 296 15.09 1.31 -10.74
C SER A 296 14.06 2.20 -11.40
N GLY A 297 14.48 3.33 -11.94
CA GLY A 297 13.63 4.26 -12.64
C GLY A 297 14.46 5.18 -13.53
N GLU A 298 13.85 5.68 -14.59
CA GLU A 298 14.49 6.66 -15.46
C GLU A 298 13.53 7.78 -15.86
N ALA A 299 14.08 8.97 -16.03
CA ALA A 299 13.37 10.12 -16.59
C ALA A 299 14.28 10.90 -17.52
N THR A 300 13.72 11.45 -18.59
CA THR A 300 14.42 12.38 -19.47
C THR A 300 13.68 13.71 -19.48
N VAL A 301 14.39 14.80 -19.23
CA VAL A 301 13.83 16.15 -19.22
C VAL A 301 14.62 17.07 -20.15
N GLN A 302 13.89 17.97 -20.81
CA GLN A 302 14.47 19.03 -21.62
C GLN A 302 14.55 20.30 -20.77
N THR A 303 15.73 20.91 -20.74
CA THR A 303 16.00 22.04 -19.86
C THR A 303 16.62 23.18 -20.64
N VAL A 304 16.24 24.40 -20.28
CA VAL A 304 16.84 25.62 -20.80
C VAL A 304 17.67 26.23 -19.67
N GLN A 305 18.95 26.47 -19.94
CA GLN A 305 19.86 27.10 -18.99
C GLN A 305 20.24 28.48 -19.50
N LYS A 306 20.04 29.50 -18.66
CA LYS A 306 20.53 30.84 -18.95
C LYS A 306 21.98 30.93 -18.52
N VAL A 307 22.89 31.06 -19.49
CA VAL A 307 24.33 31.08 -19.30
C VAL A 307 24.88 32.46 -19.67
N THR A 308 25.64 33.08 -18.78
CA THR A 308 26.36 34.33 -19.05
C THR A 308 27.85 34.04 -19.16
N ILE A 309 28.45 34.23 -20.33
CA ILE A 309 29.91 34.08 -20.56
C ILE A 309 30.47 35.41 -21.03
N ALA A 310 31.47 35.95 -20.33
CA ALA A 310 32.10 37.24 -20.65
C ALA A 310 31.10 38.39 -20.89
N GLY A 311 29.99 38.41 -20.14
CA GLY A 311 28.92 39.41 -20.28
C GLY A 311 27.88 39.11 -21.37
N CYS A 312 28.02 38.03 -22.14
CA CYS A 312 27.03 37.57 -23.11
C CYS A 312 26.04 36.59 -22.46
N ALA A 313 24.76 36.94 -22.33
CA ALA A 313 23.70 36.03 -21.88
C ALA A 313 23.19 35.15 -23.04
N ARG A 314 23.06 33.84 -22.82
CA ARG A 314 22.67 32.83 -23.81
C ARG A 314 21.75 31.80 -23.19
N ASP A 315 20.92 31.20 -24.04
CA ASP A 315 20.16 30.02 -23.68
C ASP A 315 20.91 28.78 -24.20
N GLY A 316 21.10 27.81 -23.31
CA GLY A 316 21.56 26.47 -23.66
C GLY A 316 20.42 25.48 -23.53
N HIS A 317 20.26 24.62 -24.52
CA HIS A 317 19.24 23.59 -24.55
C HIS A 317 19.89 22.24 -24.24
N TYR A 318 19.45 21.62 -23.14
CA TYR A 318 20.03 20.38 -22.64
C TYR A 318 18.97 19.32 -22.43
N THR A 319 19.24 18.13 -22.95
CA THR A 319 18.58 16.90 -22.55
C THR A 319 19.30 16.31 -21.35
N ARG A 320 18.57 16.09 -20.27
CA ARG A 320 19.08 15.45 -19.06
C ARG A 320 18.38 14.12 -18.85
N ARG A 321 19.16 13.07 -18.66
CA ARG A 321 18.66 11.75 -18.29
C ARG A 321 19.01 11.50 -16.83
N PHE A 322 18.00 11.15 -16.05
CA PHE A 322 18.12 10.75 -14.66
C PHE A 322 17.85 9.27 -14.54
N GLU A 323 18.72 8.56 -13.85
CA GLU A 323 18.56 7.15 -13.53
C GLU A 323 18.58 7.00 -12.01
N ALA A 324 17.46 6.58 -11.44
CA ALA A 324 17.34 6.23 -10.03
C ALA A 324 17.47 4.72 -9.89
N SER A 325 18.22 4.26 -8.90
CA SER A 325 18.32 2.84 -8.56
C SER A 325 18.56 2.68 -7.07
N GLY A 326 18.22 1.53 -6.50
CA GLY A 326 18.39 1.36 -5.07
C GLY A 326 17.86 0.06 -4.52
N ARG A 327 17.75 -0.02 -3.19
CA ARG A 327 17.18 -1.15 -2.47
C ARG A 327 16.34 -0.68 -1.28
N VAL A 328 15.27 -1.42 -1.00
CA VAL A 328 14.51 -1.33 0.26
C VAL A 328 15.13 -2.32 1.26
N PRO A 329 15.68 -1.87 2.40
CA PRO A 329 16.24 -2.76 3.40
C PRO A 329 15.16 -3.65 4.04
N ASP A 330 15.49 -4.93 4.23
CA ASP A 330 14.55 -5.94 4.74
C ASP A 330 13.99 -5.57 6.13
N GLU A 331 14.81 -4.97 7.00
CA GLU A 331 14.49 -4.74 8.42
C GLU A 331 13.88 -3.38 8.75
N THR A 332 13.54 -2.54 7.76
CA THR A 332 13.12 -1.17 8.08
C THR A 332 11.60 -1.01 8.15
N PRO A 333 10.98 -0.98 9.35
CA PRO A 333 9.54 -0.73 9.50
C PRO A 333 9.12 0.71 9.14
N ARG A 334 10.02 1.54 8.59
CA ARG A 334 9.84 3.00 8.44
C ARG A 334 10.36 3.58 7.13
N GLY A 335 10.11 2.92 6.00
CA GLY A 335 10.17 3.57 4.68
C GLY A 335 11.55 4.10 4.25
N THR A 336 12.65 3.68 4.86
CA THR A 336 13.98 4.09 4.38
C THR A 336 14.37 3.32 3.13
N ILE A 337 14.90 4.03 2.13
CA ILE A 337 15.47 3.44 0.93
C ILE A 337 16.92 3.88 0.73
N ASP A 338 17.76 2.95 0.26
CA ASP A 338 19.09 3.29 -0.26
C ASP A 338 18.94 3.69 -1.72
N LEU A 339 19.08 4.99 -2.02
CA LEU A 339 18.89 5.56 -3.36
C LEU A 339 20.24 5.97 -3.96
N LYS A 340 20.49 5.53 -5.19
CA LYS A 340 21.55 6.00 -6.08
C LYS A 340 20.91 6.74 -7.24
N LEU A 341 21.27 8.00 -7.40
CA LEU A 341 20.84 8.85 -8.51
C LEU A 341 22.03 9.15 -9.43
N VAL A 342 21.87 8.88 -10.72
CA VAL A 342 22.84 9.19 -11.78
C VAL A 342 22.22 10.19 -12.74
N GLU A 343 22.98 11.24 -13.08
CA GLU A 343 22.59 12.23 -14.07
C GLU A 343 23.56 12.17 -15.27
N SER A 344 22.99 12.09 -16.47
CA SER A 344 23.71 12.26 -17.73
C SER A 344 23.15 13.46 -18.49
N VAL A 345 24.04 14.33 -18.97
CA VAL A 345 23.65 15.56 -19.68
C VAL A 345 24.21 15.55 -21.09
N SER A 346 23.35 15.88 -22.05
CA SER A 346 23.73 16.14 -23.43
C SER A 346 23.05 17.42 -23.92
N GLY A 347 23.73 18.21 -24.75
CA GLY A 347 23.15 19.44 -25.24
C GLY A 347 24.14 20.32 -25.99
N SER A 348 23.66 21.48 -26.40
CA SER A 348 24.45 22.48 -27.09
C SER A 348 24.07 23.90 -26.65
N LEU A 349 25.01 24.81 -26.83
CA LEU A 349 24.82 26.24 -26.63
C LEU A 349 24.56 26.90 -27.98
N GLU A 350 23.52 27.73 -28.08
CA GLU A 350 23.30 28.52 -29.29
C GLU A 350 24.35 29.64 -29.41
N THR A 351 25.07 29.68 -30.53
CA THR A 351 26.21 30.59 -30.75
C THR A 351 25.88 31.86 -31.52
N SER A 352 24.62 32.06 -31.91
CA SER A 352 24.27 32.93 -33.04
C SER A 352 24.50 34.44 -32.86
N ALA A 353 24.85 34.96 -31.66
CA ALA A 353 24.83 36.41 -31.41
C ALA A 353 26.05 37.05 -30.69
N CYS A 354 27.15 36.34 -30.39
CA CYS A 354 28.35 36.99 -29.80
C CYS A 354 29.54 36.71 -30.70
N SER A 355 29.93 37.72 -31.46
CA SER A 355 30.99 37.69 -32.46
C SER A 355 32.39 37.72 -31.83
N SER A 356 32.63 36.88 -30.83
CA SER A 356 33.97 36.56 -30.37
C SER A 356 34.48 35.43 -31.28
N LYS A 357 35.54 35.68 -32.06
CA LYS A 357 36.13 34.70 -32.99
C LYS A 357 36.72 33.45 -32.30
N ASP A 358 36.70 33.41 -30.97
CA ASP A 358 37.45 32.43 -30.18
C ASP A 358 36.57 31.43 -29.40
N VAL A 359 35.23 31.40 -29.60
CA VAL A 359 34.35 30.48 -28.87
C VAL A 359 34.04 29.23 -29.70
N LYS A 360 34.81 28.16 -29.47
CA LYS A 360 34.50 26.82 -29.99
C LYS A 360 33.47 26.15 -29.08
N VAL A 361 32.29 25.81 -29.61
CA VAL A 361 31.34 24.93 -28.91
C VAL A 361 31.86 23.52 -29.00
N LEU A 362 32.18 22.93 -27.85
CA LEU A 362 32.42 21.51 -27.76
C LEU A 362 31.10 20.82 -27.43
N PRO A 363 30.71 19.74 -28.12
CA PRO A 363 29.67 18.85 -27.62
C PRO A 363 30.16 18.30 -26.28
N ALA A 364 29.50 18.68 -25.20
CA ALA A 364 29.79 18.17 -23.88
C ALA A 364 28.79 17.05 -23.60
N THR A 365 29.26 15.80 -23.65
CA THR A 365 28.64 14.74 -22.88
C THR A 365 29.37 14.73 -21.54
N GLU A 366 28.69 15.16 -20.49
CA GLU A 366 29.25 15.13 -19.13
C GLU A 366 28.41 14.16 -18.31
N THR A 367 29.07 13.17 -17.72
CA THR A 367 28.46 12.25 -16.75
C THR A 367 28.87 12.72 -15.37
N PHE A 368 27.90 13.01 -14.52
CA PHE A 368 28.17 13.39 -13.15
C PHE A 368 28.36 12.15 -12.27
N PRO A 369 29.21 12.20 -11.23
CA PRO A 369 29.35 11.08 -10.31
C PRO A 369 27.99 10.77 -9.67
N ALA A 370 27.74 9.47 -9.45
CA ALA A 370 26.53 9.03 -8.79
C ALA A 370 26.43 9.63 -7.39
N ILE A 371 25.26 10.19 -7.05
CA ILE A 371 24.96 10.66 -5.70
C ILE A 371 24.21 9.55 -4.99
N THR A 372 24.77 9.06 -3.89
CA THR A 372 24.07 8.14 -2.99
C THR A 372 23.36 8.95 -1.92
N ILE A 373 22.04 8.83 -1.85
CA ILE A 373 21.18 9.51 -0.89
C ILE A 373 20.49 8.44 -0.05
N LYS A 374 20.54 8.58 1.28
CA LYS A 374 19.64 7.84 2.17
C LYS A 374 18.38 8.67 2.34
N ALA A 375 17.27 8.19 1.79
CA ALA A 375 15.98 8.87 1.91
C ALA A 375 15.09 8.11 2.90
N ARG A 376 14.34 8.86 3.72
CA ARG A 376 13.15 8.35 4.41
C ARG A 376 11.96 8.73 3.56
N LEU A 377 11.16 7.75 3.16
CA LEU A 377 9.85 7.94 2.57
C LEU A 377 8.80 8.05 3.66
#